data_AF-B0D717-F1
#
_entry.id   AF-B0D717-F1
#
_cell.length_a   1.000
_cell.length_b   1.000
_cell.length_c   1.000
_cell.angle_alpha   90.00
_cell.angle_beta   90.00
_cell.angle_gamma   90.00
#
_symmetry.space_group_name_H-M   'P 1'
#
loop_
_entity.id
_entity.type
_entity.pdbx_description
1 polymer ?
#
loop_
_entity_poly.entity_id
_entity_poly.type
_entity_poly.pdbx_seq_one_letter_code
_entity_poly.pdbx_strand_id
1 'polypeptide(L)'
;MNVHRFCPGEVALREIRQYTSSTELLIHKLPFQRLVREIAAEFVNFRFQSAAIEALQESSEAYLVQLFEDMLCAVHAKRVTVMPRDLKLARRLRGVRG
;
A
#
# COMPACT_ATOMS: atom_id res chain seq x y z
N MET A 1 -21.19 -30.54 -11.06
CA MET A 1 -21.35 -29.34 -10.22
C MET A 1 -20.88 -28.16 -11.04
N ASN A 2 -21.75 -27.20 -11.35
CA ASN A 2 -21.38 -26.05 -12.16
C ASN A 2 -20.68 -25.02 -11.27
N VAL A 3 -19.45 -24.63 -11.62
CA VAL A 3 -18.65 -23.70 -10.81
C VAL A 3 -19.11 -22.27 -11.12
N HIS A 4 -19.72 -21.60 -10.13
CA HIS A 4 -20.07 -20.18 -10.27
C HIS A 4 -18.78 -19.34 -10.35
N ARG A 5 -18.70 -18.46 -11.36
CA ARG A 5 -17.58 -17.54 -11.58
C ARG A 5 -18.12 -16.11 -11.55
N PHE A 6 -17.52 -15.27 -10.70
CA PHE A 6 -17.79 -13.84 -10.67
C PHE A 6 -17.27 -13.16 -11.93
N CYS A 7 -17.92 -12.07 -12.34
CA CYS A 7 -17.46 -11.28 -13.48
C CYS A 7 -16.11 -10.61 -13.18
N PRO A 8 -15.23 -10.42 -14.18
CA PRO A 8 -13.99 -9.66 -13.98
C PRO A 8 -14.30 -8.27 -13.41
N GLY A 9 -13.65 -7.92 -12.29
CA GLY A 9 -13.85 -6.66 -11.57
C GLY A 9 -14.86 -6.70 -10.42
N GLU A 10 -15.77 -7.67 -10.38
CA GLU A 10 -16.77 -7.77 -9.30
C GLU A 10 -16.12 -8.05 -7.94
N VAL A 11 -15.18 -8.99 -7.89
CA VAL A 11 -14.42 -9.32 -6.68
C VAL A 11 -13.55 -8.14 -6.25
N ALA A 12 -12.88 -7.47 -7.19
CA ALA A 12 -12.05 -6.30 -6.90
C ALA A 12 -12.87 -5.14 -6.30
N LEU A 13 -14.07 -4.87 -6.83
CA LEU A 13 -14.95 -3.84 -6.27
C LEU A 13 -15.45 -4.21 -4.87
N ARG A 14 -15.69 -5.50 -4.61
CA ARG A 14 -16.06 -5.98 -3.27
C ARG A 14 -14.91 -5.80 -2.28
N GLU A 15 -13.69 -6.15 -2.68
CA GLU A 15 -12.47 -5.96 -1.87
C GLU A 15 -12.22 -4.48 -1.56
N ILE A 16 -12.34 -3.59 -2.55
CA ILE A 16 -12.22 -2.14 -2.33
C ILE A 16 -13.22 -1.68 -1.27
N ARG A 17 -14.50 -2.06 -1.39
CA ARG A 17 -15.52 -1.68 -0.39
C ARG A 17 -15.18 -2.21 0.99
N GLN A 18 -14.75 -3.46 1.08
CA GLN A 18 -14.35 -4.08 2.35
C GLN A 18 -13.20 -3.28 3.00
N TYR A 19 -12.08 -3.07 2.29
CA TYR A 19 -10.90 -2.41 2.84
C TYR A 19 -11.06 -0.91 3.07
N THR A 20 -11.94 -0.23 2.32
CA THR A 20 -12.30 1.17 2.61
C THR A 20 -13.22 1.33 3.83
N SER A 21 -13.86 0.24 4.28
CA SER A 21 -14.75 0.27 5.44
C SER A 21 -14.06 -0.12 6.75
N SER A 22 -12.92 -0.82 6.67
CA SER A 22 -12.10 -1.20 7.82
C SER A 22 -10.90 -0.27 7.99
N THR A 23 -10.29 -0.33 9.19
CA THR A 23 -9.04 0.38 9.52
C THR A 23 -7.95 -0.62 9.90
N GLU A 24 -8.09 -1.88 9.48
CA GLU A 24 -7.13 -2.93 9.77
C GLU A 24 -5.86 -2.73 8.93
N LEU A 25 -4.71 -3.03 9.54
CA LEU A 25 -3.43 -3.05 8.82
C LEU A 25 -3.39 -4.26 7.88
N LEU A 26 -3.05 -4.03 6.63
CA LEU A 26 -3.07 -5.01 5.55
C LEU A 26 -1.74 -5.77 5.43
N ILE A 27 -0.63 -5.17 5.87
CA ILE A 27 0.67 -5.84 5.85
C ILE A 27 0.78 -6.72 7.10
N HIS A 28 1.21 -7.97 6.92
CA HIS A 28 1.48 -8.84 8.06
C HIS A 28 2.58 -8.26 8.98
N LYS A 29 2.29 -8.20 10.28
CA LYS A 29 3.17 -7.58 11.29
C LYS A 29 4.59 -8.16 11.32
N LEU A 30 4.75 -9.49 11.23
CA LEU A 30 6.07 -10.13 11.34
C LEU A 30 7.00 -9.82 10.15
N PRO A 31 6.55 -9.95 8.88
CA PRO A 31 7.32 -9.47 7.73
C PRO A 31 7.69 -7.98 7.81
N PHE A 32 6.73 -7.12 8.19
CA PHE A 32 6.98 -5.68 8.32
C PHE A 32 8.05 -5.40 9.39
N GLN A 33 7.95 -6.03 10.55
CA GLN A 33 8.95 -5.91 11.61
C GLN A 33 10.34 -6.36 11.16
N ARG A 34 10.45 -7.44 10.38
CA ARG A 34 11.73 -7.91 9.84
C ARG A 34 12.35 -6.87 8.91
N LEU A 35 11.55 -6.31 8.00
CA LEU A 35 11.99 -5.26 7.08
C LEU A 35 12.48 -4.01 7.83
N VAL A 36 11.75 -3.55 8.85
CA VAL A 36 12.18 -2.40 9.66
C VAL A 36 13.53 -2.66 10.32
N ARG A 37 13.75 -3.86 10.86
CA ARG A 37 15.02 -4.23 11.50
C ARG A 37 16.15 -4.38 10.50
N GLU A 38 15.88 -4.90 9.32
CA GLU A 38 16.84 -5.02 8.22
C GLU A 38 17.36 -3.63 7.80
N ILE A 39 16.46 -2.70 7.50
CA ILE A 39 16.82 -1.33 7.12
C ILE A 39 17.56 -0.63 8.27
N ALA A 40 17.10 -0.79 9.51
CA ALA A 40 17.73 -0.14 10.66
C ALA A 40 19.16 -0.65 10.93
N ALA A 41 19.42 -1.92 10.64
CA ALA A 41 20.73 -2.55 10.84
C ALA A 41 21.82 -1.95 9.94
N GLU A 42 21.46 -1.30 8.82
CA GLU A 42 22.41 -0.56 7.99
C GLU A 42 22.98 0.69 8.68
N PHE A 43 22.29 1.21 9.70
CA PHE A 43 22.70 2.40 10.43
C PHE A 43 23.35 2.02 11.76
N VAL A 44 22.59 1.40 12.67
CA VAL A 44 23.02 1.00 14.02
C VAL A 44 22.13 -0.17 14.50
N ASN A 45 22.64 -0.98 15.43
CA ASN A 45 21.82 -2.01 16.08
C ASN A 45 20.82 -1.41 17.09
N PHE A 46 19.63 -1.05 16.62
CA PHE A 46 18.56 -0.48 17.44
C PHE A 46 17.71 -1.56 18.13
N ARG A 47 17.30 -1.27 19.38
CA ARG A 47 16.18 -1.97 20.03
C ARG A 47 14.90 -1.18 19.75
N PHE A 48 13.87 -1.88 19.29
CA PHE A 48 12.57 -1.29 18.96
C PHE A 48 11.54 -1.61 20.04
N GLN A 49 10.80 -0.59 20.48
CA GLN A 49 9.56 -0.76 21.23
C GLN A 49 8.48 -1.32 20.29
N SER A 50 7.54 -2.11 20.82
CA SER A 50 6.39 -2.62 20.04
C SER A 50 5.59 -1.49 19.39
N ALA A 51 5.25 -0.46 20.17
CA ALA A 51 4.52 0.72 19.69
C ALA A 51 5.26 1.49 18.57
N ALA A 52 6.60 1.47 18.56
CA ALA A 52 7.38 2.11 17.50
C ALA A 52 7.25 1.36 16.17
N ILE A 53 7.25 0.02 16.21
CA ILE A 53 7.01 -0.79 15.00
C ILE A 53 5.59 -0.58 14.48
N GLU A 54 4.60 -0.52 15.37
CA GLU A 54 3.19 -0.27 15.00
C GLU A 54 3.01 1.12 14.37
N ALA A 55 3.60 2.17 14.96
CA ALA A 55 3.54 3.52 14.40
C ALA A 55 4.21 3.62 13.01
N LEU A 56 5.35 2.94 12.82
CA LEU A 56 6.00 2.85 11.52
C LEU A 56 5.11 2.13 10.49
N GLN A 57 4.43 1.06 10.91
CA GLN A 57 3.53 0.32 10.04
C GLN A 57 2.33 1.16 9.63
N GLU A 58 1.65 1.77 10.60
CA GLU A 58 0.49 2.64 10.37
C GLU A 58 0.84 3.79 9.41
N SER A 59 1.96 4.47 9.66
CA SER A 59 2.44 5.56 8.79
C SER A 59 2.78 5.08 7.38
N SER A 60 3.41 3.90 7.26
CA SER A 60 3.82 3.35 5.97
C SER A 60 2.61 2.93 5.13
N GLU A 61 1.64 2.24 5.73
CA GLU A 61 0.42 1.83 5.04
C GLU A 61 -0.44 3.03 4.64
N ALA A 62 -0.62 4.01 5.53
CA ALA A 62 -1.32 5.25 5.21
C ALA A 62 -0.67 5.98 4.03
N TYR A 63 0.66 6.08 4.02
CA TYR A 63 1.39 6.68 2.90
C TYR A 63 1.17 5.92 1.58
N LEU A 64 1.20 4.59 1.61
CA LEU A 64 0.99 3.76 0.42
C LEU A 64 -0.44 3.87 -0.12
N VAL A 65 -1.45 3.87 0.76
CA VAL A 65 -2.86 4.06 0.39
C VAL A 65 -3.02 5.40 -0.32
N GLN A 66 -2.55 6.49 0.30
CA GLN A 66 -2.59 7.82 -0.30
C GLN A 66 -1.85 7.84 -1.66
N LEU A 67 -0.71 7.15 -1.77
CA LEU A 67 0.05 7.11 -3.02
C LEU A 67 -0.73 6.38 -4.13
N PHE A 68 -1.47 5.31 -3.82
CA PHE A 68 -2.33 4.63 -4.77
C PHE A 68 -3.54 5.47 -5.20
N GLU A 69 -4.09 6.31 -4.31
CA GLU A 69 -5.13 7.28 -4.67
C GLU A 69 -4.62 8.30 -5.72
N ASP A 70 -3.39 8.77 -5.59
CA ASP A 70 -2.78 9.67 -6.59
C ASP A 70 -2.49 8.96 -7.93
N MET A 71 -2.34 7.62 -7.93
CA MET A 71 -2.19 6.85 -9.16
C MET A 71 -3.49 6.79 -10.00
N LEU A 72 -4.59 7.41 -9.55
CA LEU A 72 -5.77 7.66 -10.38
C LEU A 72 -5.48 8.54 -11.61
N CYS A 73 -4.27 9.09 -11.76
CA CYS A 73 -3.76 9.54 -13.05
C CYS A 73 -3.81 8.46 -14.15
N ALA A 74 -3.90 7.18 -13.80
CA ALA A 74 -4.23 6.11 -14.75
C ALA A 74 -5.58 6.35 -15.46
N VAL A 75 -6.60 6.83 -14.73
CA VAL A 75 -7.93 7.17 -15.27
C VAL A 75 -7.82 8.38 -16.20
N HIS A 76 -7.01 9.38 -15.85
CA HIS A 76 -6.71 10.50 -16.74
C HIS A 76 -6.08 10.02 -18.07
N ALA A 77 -5.27 8.97 -18.02
CA ALA A 77 -4.70 8.29 -19.20
C ALA A 77 -5.64 7.25 -19.84
N LYS A 78 -6.96 7.28 -19.54
CA LYS A 78 -7.99 6.37 -20.05
C LYS A 78 -7.73 4.87 -19.77
N ARG A 79 -7.08 4.57 -18.65
CA ARG A 79 -6.81 3.19 -18.19
C ARG A 79 -7.45 2.93 -16.83
N VAL A 80 -7.75 1.66 -16.57
CA VAL A 80 -8.23 1.19 -15.26
C VAL A 80 -7.17 0.40 -14.48
N THR A 81 -6.03 0.09 -15.11
CA THR A 81 -4.91 -0.61 -14.49
C THR A 81 -3.80 0.38 -14.17
N VAL A 82 -3.40 0.43 -12.90
CA VAL A 82 -2.24 1.20 -12.43
C VAL A 82 -0.94 0.59 -12.93
N MET A 83 0.03 1.43 -13.27
CA MET A 83 1.31 1.04 -13.84
C MET A 83 2.47 1.82 -13.20
N PRO A 84 3.73 1.34 -13.31
CA PRO A 84 4.89 2.04 -12.74
C PRO A 84 5.07 3.51 -13.19
N ARG A 85 4.56 3.87 -14.38
CA ARG A 85 4.55 5.26 -14.85
C ARG A 85 3.61 6.17 -14.05
N ASP A 86 2.53 5.63 -13.53
CA ASP A 86 1.55 6.36 -12.71
C ASP A 86 2.16 6.66 -11.33
N LEU A 87 2.88 5.69 -10.75
CA LEU A 87 3.69 5.88 -9.54
C LEU A 87 4.74 6.99 -9.71
N LYS A 88 5.51 6.95 -10.81
CA LYS A 88 6.53 7.97 -11.10
C LYS A 88 5.90 9.37 -11.23
N LEU A 89 4.76 9.47 -11.90
CA LEU A 89 4.03 10.72 -12.06
C LEU A 89 3.49 11.22 -10.71
N ALA A 90 2.83 10.36 -9.93
CA ALA A 90 2.28 10.69 -8.61
C ALA A 90 3.37 11.23 -7.67
N ARG A 91 4.52 10.54 -7.57
CA ARG A 91 5.66 11.01 -6.76
C ARG A 91 6.20 12.37 -7.23
N ARG A 92 6.28 12.57 -8.55
CA ARG A 92 6.73 13.84 -9.15
C ARG A 92 5.78 14.98 -8.81
N LEU A 93 4.47 14.75 -8.87
CA LEU A 93 3.45 15.76 -8.55
C LEU A 93 3.41 16.10 -7.05
N ARG A 94 3.61 15.11 -6.18
CA ARG A 94 3.77 15.34 -4.72
C ARG A 94 5.03 16.11 -4.34
N GLY A 95 5.96 16.33 -5.27
CA GLY A 95 7.26 16.93 -4.97
C GLY A 95 8.18 16.04 -4.14
N VAL A 96 7.84 14.75 -3.98
CA VAL A 96 8.68 13.75 -3.31
C VAL A 96 9.82 13.39 -4.26
N ARG A 97 10.89 14.17 -4.18
CA ARG A 97 12.14 13.89 -4.89
C ARG A 97 12.88 12.81 -4.12
N GLY A 98 12.92 11.61 -4.69
CA GLY A 98 13.98 10.64 -4.42
C GLY A 98 15.06 10.80 -5.47
#